data_AF-A0A2B7YX30-F1
#
_entry.id   AF-A0A2B7YX30-F1
#
_cell.length_a   1.000
_cell.length_b   1.000
_cell.length_c   1.000
_cell.angle_alpha   90.00
_cell.angle_beta   90.00
_cell.angle_gamma   90.00
#
_symmetry.space_group_name_H-M   'P 1'
#
loop_
_entity.id
_entity.type
_entity.pdbx_description
1 polymer ?
#
loop_
_entity_poly.entity_id
_entity_poly.type
_entity_poly.pdbx_seq_one_letter_code
_entity_poly.pdbx_strand_id
1 'polypeptide(L)'
;MAKQCRVYTVKFTLSMPDPDMPSPRYHTTIFVETEANGNGYVHHVTGDITSMGGMYYEKKYRERPELSGTFYARDLLGVTDASAYQDSWENVLRQVPPPPRQKSFNPKTMRTEPFKTENPLTFYEDGEVRQPLVKCTE
;
A
#
# COMPACT_ATOMS: atom_id res chain seq x y z
N MET A 1 -1.39 27.19 21.33
CA MET A 1 -0.56 26.54 20.29
C MET A 1 -1.34 25.37 19.74
N ALA A 2 -1.43 25.22 18.42
CA ALA A 2 -2.06 24.04 17.84
C ALA A 2 -1.25 22.79 18.20
N LYS A 3 -1.92 21.71 18.62
CA LYS A 3 -1.26 20.44 18.87
C LYS A 3 -0.77 19.89 17.53
N GLN A 4 0.51 19.56 17.42
CA GLN A 4 1.11 18.98 16.21
C GLN A 4 1.29 17.47 16.38
N CYS A 5 1.07 16.73 15.30
CA CYS A 5 1.30 15.30 15.19
C CYS A 5 2.48 15.04 14.26
N ARG A 6 3.38 14.14 14.64
CA ARG A 6 4.49 13.72 13.79
C ARG A 6 3.99 12.75 12.73
N VAL A 7 4.49 12.92 11.52
CA VAL A 7 4.14 12.10 10.36
C VAL A 7 5.39 11.40 9.89
N TYR A 8 5.32 10.09 9.71
CA TYR A 8 6.42 9.25 9.29
C TYR A 8 6.05 8.46 8.05
N THR A 9 7.03 8.24 7.18
CA THR A 9 7.00 7.11 6.25
C THR A 9 7.52 5.90 6.98
N VAL A 10 6.81 4.78 6.91
CA VAL A 10 7.19 3.54 7.60
C VAL A 10 7.25 2.40 6.59
N LYS A 11 8.31 1.59 6.70
CA LYS A 11 8.54 0.43 5.83
C LYS A 11 8.42 -0.84 6.66
N PHE A 12 7.62 -1.77 6.18
CA PHE A 12 7.49 -3.11 6.76
C PHE A 12 7.96 -4.18 5.78
N THR A 13 8.60 -5.24 6.27
CA THR A 13 8.93 -6.41 5.46
C THR A 13 7.65 -7.11 4.99
N LEU A 14 7.69 -7.64 3.77
CA LEU A 14 6.58 -8.40 3.20
C LEU A 14 6.64 -9.85 3.69
N SER A 15 5.53 -10.37 4.20
CA SER A 15 5.43 -11.79 4.59
C SER A 15 5.54 -12.73 3.39
N MET A 16 5.02 -12.31 2.23
CA MET A 16 5.08 -13.07 0.98
C MET A 16 5.35 -12.11 -0.19
N PRO A 17 6.58 -12.05 -0.71
CA PRO A 17 6.89 -11.22 -1.87
C PRO A 17 6.22 -11.78 -3.13
N ASP A 18 5.87 -10.91 -4.06
CA ASP A 18 5.37 -11.33 -5.38
C ASP A 18 6.55 -11.81 -6.23
N PRO A 19 6.52 -13.04 -6.77
CA PRO A 19 7.62 -13.57 -7.57
C PRO A 19 7.85 -12.80 -8.88
N ASP A 20 6.84 -12.08 -9.38
CA ASP A 20 6.93 -11.27 -10.59
C ASP A 20 7.46 -9.85 -10.31
N MET A 21 7.95 -9.57 -9.09
CA MET A 21 8.50 -8.27 -8.68
C MET A 21 9.95 -8.39 -8.19
N PRO A 22 10.83 -7.42 -8.50
CA PRO A 22 12.20 -7.41 -8.00
C PRO A 22 12.21 -7.26 -6.48
N SER A 23 13.13 -7.97 -5.81
CA SER A 23 13.30 -7.97 -4.34
C SER A 23 14.62 -7.31 -3.92
N PRO A 24 14.71 -6.73 -2.70
CA PRO A 24 13.66 -6.64 -1.69
C PRO A 24 12.65 -5.52 -1.98
N ARG A 25 11.41 -5.71 -1.52
CA ARG A 25 10.40 -4.64 -1.43
C ARG A 25 9.82 -4.58 -0.03
N TYR A 26 9.32 -3.40 0.33
CA TYR A 26 8.70 -3.13 1.62
C TYR A 26 7.27 -2.68 1.41
N HIS A 27 6.39 -3.00 2.35
CA HIS A 27 5.09 -2.33 2.44
C HIS A 27 5.32 -0.94 3.02
N THR A 28 5.13 0.10 2.20
CA THR A 28 5.34 1.49 2.59
C THR A 28 4.02 2.10 3.06
N THR A 29 4.03 2.72 4.23
CA THR A 29 2.84 3.34 4.83
C THR A 29 3.15 4.75 5.33
N ILE A 30 2.10 5.54 5.54
CA ILE A 30 2.18 6.80 6.28
C ILE A 30 1.64 6.56 7.68
N PHE A 31 2.45 6.85 8.71
CA PHE A 31 2.05 6.76 10.10
C PHE A 31 1.95 8.16 10.72
N VAL A 32 0.81 8.47 11.31
CA VAL A 32 0.59 9.72 12.04
C VAL A 32 0.51 9.40 13.53
N GLU A 33 1.49 9.89 14.28
CA GLU A 33 1.60 9.75 15.74
C GLU A 33 0.65 10.75 16.42
N THR A 34 -0.48 10.26 16.94
CA THR A 34 -1.55 11.10 17.50
C THR A 34 -1.57 11.12 19.03
N GLU A 35 -0.96 10.11 19.66
CA GLU A 35 -0.93 9.93 21.11
C GLU A 35 0.47 10.11 21.71
N ALA A 36 0.53 10.55 22.96
CA ALA A 36 1.78 10.79 23.68
C ALA A 36 2.60 9.52 23.95
N ASN A 37 1.98 8.34 23.90
CA ASN A 37 2.63 7.03 24.03
C ASN A 37 3.30 6.55 22.73
N GLY A 38 3.23 7.34 21.65
CA GLY A 38 3.77 6.98 20.32
C GLY A 38 2.79 6.21 19.42
N ASN A 39 1.57 5.96 19.88
CA ASN A 39 0.52 5.31 19.08
C ASN A 39 -0.14 6.30 18.12
N GLY A 40 -0.83 5.75 17.12
CA GLY A 40 -1.45 6.58 16.12
C GLY A 40 -2.17 5.80 15.04
N TYR A 41 -2.22 6.39 13.86
CA TYR A 41 -2.93 5.84 12.72
C TYR A 41 -1.98 5.56 11.57
N VAL A 42 -2.13 4.39 10.99
CA VAL A 42 -1.51 4.01 9.73
C VAL A 42 -2.49 4.29 8.61
N HIS A 43 -2.01 4.98 7.58
CA HIS A 43 -2.63 5.14 6.28
C HIS A 43 -1.84 4.31 5.28
N HIS A 44 -2.50 3.34 4.65
CA HIS A 44 -1.84 2.45 3.71
C HIS A 44 -2.78 1.95 2.62
N VAL A 45 -2.20 1.38 1.58
CA VAL A 45 -2.93 0.63 0.56
C VAL A 45 -2.66 -0.84 0.79
N THR A 46 -3.70 -1.62 1.06
CA THR A 46 -3.61 -3.05 1.40
C THR A 46 -4.43 -3.89 0.42
N GLY A 47 -4.41 -5.21 0.57
CA GLY A 47 -5.00 -6.16 -0.37
C GLY A 47 -3.99 -6.64 -1.41
N ASP A 48 -4.47 -7.08 -2.56
CA ASP A 48 -3.66 -7.71 -3.59
C ASP A 48 -4.12 -7.34 -5.00
N ILE A 49 -3.28 -7.62 -6.00
CA ILE A 49 -3.54 -7.27 -7.41
C ILE A 49 -4.24 -8.38 -8.20
N THR A 50 -4.70 -9.45 -7.52
CA THR A 50 -5.41 -10.59 -8.12
C THR A 50 -6.92 -10.55 -7.83
N SER A 51 -7.30 -9.98 -6.68
CA SER A 51 -8.67 -9.81 -6.22
C SER A 51 -9.45 -8.82 -7.07
N MET A 52 -10.77 -9.04 -7.18
CA MET A 52 -11.69 -8.10 -7.84
C MET A 52 -11.62 -6.72 -7.14
N GLY A 53 -11.41 -5.65 -7.91
CA GLY A 53 -11.22 -4.30 -7.36
C GLY A 53 -9.77 -3.98 -6.94
N GLY A 54 -8.88 -4.99 -6.93
CA GLY A 54 -7.47 -4.81 -6.64
C GLY A 54 -7.17 -4.45 -5.19
N MET A 55 -6.17 -3.59 -5.01
CA MET A 55 -5.79 -3.08 -3.71
C MET A 55 -6.74 -1.96 -3.27
N TYR A 56 -6.80 -1.68 -1.97
CA TYR A 56 -7.66 -0.63 -1.43
C TYR A 56 -6.98 0.15 -0.31
N TYR A 57 -7.34 1.42 -0.19
CA TYR A 57 -6.89 2.26 0.91
C TYR A 57 -7.59 1.88 2.23
N GLU A 58 -6.81 1.82 3.31
CA GLU A 58 -7.31 1.62 4.67
C GLU A 58 -6.60 2.58 5.64
N LYS A 59 -7.39 3.09 6.59
CA LYS A 59 -6.89 3.82 7.76
C LYS A 59 -7.12 2.95 9.00
N LYS A 60 -6.06 2.74 9.79
CA LYS A 60 -6.13 1.85 10.95
C LYS A 60 -5.36 2.40 12.14
N TYR A 61 -6.00 2.43 13.30
CA TYR A 61 -5.31 2.72 14.55
C TYR A 61 -4.35 1.58 14.93
N ARG A 62 -3.11 1.91 15.28
CA ARG A 62 -2.06 0.95 15.66
C ARG A 62 -1.17 1.52 16.77
N GLU A 63 -0.52 0.59 17.47
CA GLU A 63 0.63 0.89 18.30
C GLU A 63 1.80 1.44 17.48
N ARG A 64 2.81 1.96 18.17
CA ARG A 64 4.05 2.44 17.54
C ARG A 64 4.62 1.37 16.58
N PRO A 65 5.02 1.74 15.34
CA PRO A 65 5.42 0.77 14.32
C PRO A 65 6.52 -0.20 14.72
N GLU A 66 7.46 0.23 15.57
CA GLU A 66 8.62 -0.53 16.02
C GLU A 66 8.28 -1.76 16.85
N LEU A 67 7.05 -1.84 17.37
CA LEU A 67 6.58 -3.04 18.08
C LEU A 67 6.15 -4.15 17.11
N SER A 68 6.02 -3.85 15.82
CA SER A 68 5.70 -4.86 14.82
C SER A 68 6.92 -5.73 14.48
N GLY A 69 6.75 -7.06 14.47
CA GLY A 69 7.80 -7.98 14.04
C GLY A 69 8.21 -7.84 12.57
N THR A 70 7.42 -7.15 11.74
CA THR A 70 7.77 -6.84 10.34
C THR A 70 8.32 -5.44 10.16
N PHE A 71 8.53 -4.67 11.24
CA PHE A 71 9.12 -3.34 11.13
C PHE A 71 10.50 -3.40 10.49
N TYR A 72 10.73 -2.55 9.49
CA TYR A 72 12.04 -2.41 8.85
C TYR A 72 12.67 -1.05 9.13
N ALA A 73 11.95 0.04 8.85
CA ALA A 73 12.46 1.39 9.04
C ALA A 73 11.32 2.41 9.19
N ARG A 74 11.63 3.57 9.75
CA ARG A 74 10.80 4.77 9.66
C ARG A 74 11.65 6.00 9.38
N ASP A 75 11.07 6.93 8.65
CA ASP A 75 11.67 8.22 8.33
C ASP A 75 10.66 9.32 8.67
N LEU A 76 11.12 10.40 9.34
CA LEU A 76 10.25 11.54 9.63
C LEU A 76 9.94 12.27 8.32
N LEU A 77 8.66 12.26 7.94
CA LEU A 77 8.17 12.98 6.78
C LEU A 77 7.88 14.46 7.11
N GLY A 78 7.41 14.73 8.34
CA GLY A 78 7.14 16.07 8.82
C GLY A 78 6.17 16.11 9.99
N VAL A 79 5.41 17.20 10.09
CA VAL A 79 4.38 17.41 11.12
C VAL A 79 3.09 17.91 10.48
N THR A 80 1.96 17.58 11.10
CA THR A 80 0.62 18.09 10.72
C THR A 80 -0.09 18.64 11.94
N ASP A 81 -0.93 19.65 11.75
CA ASP A 81 -1.83 20.12 12.82
C ASP A 81 -2.86 19.03 13.16
N ALA A 82 -3.07 18.79 14.44
CA ALA A 82 -3.97 17.73 14.92
C ALA A 82 -5.43 18.00 14.53
N SER A 83 -5.85 19.26 14.46
CA SER A 83 -7.19 19.63 13.99
C SER A 83 -7.36 19.35 12.50
N ALA A 84 -6.38 19.73 11.67
CA ALA A 84 -6.41 19.47 10.24
C ALA A 84 -6.37 17.96 9.92
N TYR A 85 -5.62 17.19 10.71
CA TYR A 85 -5.51 15.74 10.55
C TYR A 85 -6.86 15.02 10.70
N GLN A 86 -7.70 15.44 11.65
CA GLN A 86 -8.99 14.79 11.90
C GLN A 86 -9.95 14.90 10.72
N ASP A 87 -9.98 16.06 10.05
CA ASP A 87 -11.03 16.36 9.07
C ASP A 87 -10.60 16.23 7.60
N SER A 88 -9.32 16.48 7.29
CA SER A 88 -8.87 16.64 5.89
C SER A 88 -8.12 15.44 5.31
N TRP A 89 -7.32 14.75 6.12
CA TRP A 89 -6.38 13.75 5.64
C TRP A 89 -7.06 12.59 4.93
N GLU A 90 -8.09 12.03 5.56
CA GLU A 90 -8.78 10.87 5.00
C GLU A 90 -9.50 11.22 3.69
N ASN A 91 -10.06 12.43 3.60
CA ASN A 91 -10.70 12.92 2.38
C ASN A 91 -9.70 13.08 1.23
N VAL A 92 -8.49 13.56 1.51
CA VAL A 92 -7.44 13.70 0.49
C VAL A 92 -6.89 12.34 0.08
N LEU A 93 -6.52 11.48 1.04
CA LEU A 93 -5.88 10.20 0.74
C LEU A 93 -6.81 9.23 0.01
N ARG A 94 -8.13 9.28 0.28
CA ARG A 94 -9.13 8.46 -0.44
C ARG A 94 -9.32 8.85 -1.91
N GLN A 95 -8.89 10.05 -2.31
CA GLN A 95 -8.95 10.48 -3.71
C GLN A 95 -7.80 9.91 -4.56
N VAL A 96 -6.75 9.38 -3.92
CA VAL A 96 -5.66 8.72 -4.64
C VAL A 96 -6.09 7.30 -4.99
N PRO A 97 -6.19 6.93 -6.29
CA PRO A 97 -6.61 5.60 -6.67
C PRO A 97 -5.57 4.57 -6.23
N PRO A 98 -5.97 3.49 -5.53
CA PRO A 98 -5.06 2.40 -5.22
C PRO A 98 -4.74 1.59 -6.49
N PRO A 99 -3.65 0.80 -6.49
CA PRO A 99 -3.35 -0.08 -7.63
C PRO A 99 -4.52 -1.02 -7.92
N PRO A 100 -5.02 -1.05 -9.17
CA PRO A 100 -6.13 -1.91 -9.54
C PRO A 100 -5.67 -3.36 -9.59
N ARG A 101 -6.63 -4.25 -9.84
CA ARG A 101 -6.34 -5.62 -10.23
C ARG A 101 -5.49 -5.60 -11.50
N GLN A 102 -4.48 -6.45 -11.55
CA GLN A 102 -3.53 -6.56 -12.66
C GLN A 102 -3.24 -8.01 -13.04
N LYS A 103 -3.66 -8.98 -12.21
CA LYS A 103 -3.51 -10.41 -12.46
C LYS A 103 -4.86 -11.11 -12.41
N SER A 104 -4.99 -12.13 -13.25
CA SER A 104 -6.16 -13.02 -13.25
C SER A 104 -5.72 -14.44 -13.55
N PHE A 105 -6.58 -15.40 -13.23
CA PHE A 105 -6.37 -16.79 -13.62
C PHE A 105 -6.55 -16.94 -15.13
N ASN A 106 -5.52 -17.42 -15.83
CA ASN A 106 -5.57 -17.74 -17.25
C ASN A 106 -5.84 -19.24 -17.42
N PRO A 107 -7.02 -19.65 -17.94
CA PRO A 107 -7.35 -21.05 -18.11
C PRO A 107 -6.53 -21.74 -19.22
N LYS A 108 -5.88 -21.00 -20.13
CA LYS A 108 -5.01 -21.58 -21.16
C LYS A 108 -3.70 -22.10 -20.58
N THR A 109 -3.12 -21.35 -19.64
CA THR A 109 -1.81 -21.66 -19.03
C THR A 109 -1.96 -22.30 -17.65
N MET A 110 -3.17 -22.30 -17.09
CA MET A 110 -3.49 -22.76 -15.73
C MET A 110 -2.71 -22.02 -14.64
N ARG A 111 -2.41 -20.74 -14.85
CA ARG A 111 -1.64 -19.89 -13.92
C ARG A 111 -2.36 -18.57 -13.62
N THR A 112 -2.07 -18.01 -12.45
CA THR A 112 -2.41 -16.61 -12.16
C THR A 112 -1.31 -15.73 -12.71
N GLU A 113 -1.63 -14.89 -13.70
CA GLU A 113 -0.63 -14.10 -14.41
C GLU A 113 -1.14 -12.70 -14.79
N PRO A 114 -0.23 -11.76 -15.12
CA PRO A 114 -0.60 -10.41 -15.51
C PRO A 114 -1.49 -10.39 -16.76
N PHE A 115 -2.49 -9.52 -16.77
CA PHE A 115 -3.32 -9.26 -17.94
C PHE A 115 -2.99 -7.89 -18.56
N LYS A 116 -3.32 -7.72 -19.84
CA LYS A 116 -3.15 -6.49 -20.61
C LYS A 116 -4.37 -5.58 -20.48
N THR A 117 -5.57 -6.15 -20.58
CA THR A 117 -6.84 -5.45 -20.35
C THR A 117 -7.73 -6.30 -19.46
N GLU A 118 -8.48 -5.69 -18.55
CA GLU A 118 -9.43 -6.42 -17.69
C GLU A 118 -10.79 -6.60 -18.35
N ASN A 119 -11.22 -5.63 -19.16
CA ASN A 119 -12.52 -5.65 -19.82
C ASN A 119 -12.41 -5.16 -21.30
N PRO A 120 -12.40 -6.08 -22.28
CA PRO A 120 -12.42 -7.54 -22.12
C PRO A 120 -11.12 -8.06 -21.46
N LEU A 121 -11.19 -9.18 -20.76
CA LEU A 121 -10.01 -9.79 -20.13
C LEU A 121 -9.09 -10.37 -21.21
N THR A 122 -7.92 -9.77 -21.41
CA THR A 122 -6.90 -10.25 -22.35
C THR A 122 -5.56 -10.39 -21.66
N PHE A 123 -4.88 -11.52 -21.88
CA PHE A 123 -3.55 -11.79 -21.35
C PHE A 123 -2.48 -11.43 -22.37
N TYR A 124 -1.24 -11.29 -21.90
CA TYR A 124 -0.09 -11.15 -22.76
C TYR A 124 0.21 -12.46 -23.48
N GLU A 125 0.63 -12.39 -24.73
CA GLU A 125 1.11 -13.56 -25.49
C GLU A 125 2.59 -13.87 -25.18
N ASP A 126 3.05 -15.05 -25.57
CA ASP A 126 4.44 -15.45 -25.37
C ASP A 126 5.41 -14.50 -26.09
N GLY A 127 6.37 -13.95 -25.34
CA GLY A 127 7.34 -12.99 -25.85
C GLY A 127 6.84 -11.54 -25.94
N GLU A 128 5.57 -11.27 -25.62
CA GLU A 128 5.06 -9.90 -25.54
C GLU A 128 5.64 -9.16 -24.33
N VAL A 129 6.01 -7.89 -24.52
CA VAL A 129 6.51 -7.04 -23.44
C VAL A 129 5.37 -6.74 -22.47
N ARG A 130 5.56 -7.14 -21.21
CA ARG A 130 4.59 -6.93 -20.12
C ARG A 130 4.77 -5.55 -19.51
N GLN A 131 3.67 -4.89 -19.17
CA GLN A 131 3.72 -3.70 -18.32
C GLN A 131 4.19 -4.08 -16.90
N PRO A 132 5.05 -3.26 -16.27
CA PRO A 132 5.43 -3.45 -14.88
C PRO A 132 4.19 -3.44 -13.96
N LEU A 133 4.19 -4.33 -12.97
CA LEU A 133 3.13 -4.34 -11.97
C LEU A 133 3.31 -3.18 -11.00
N VAL A 134 2.21 -2.51 -10.67
CA VAL A 134 2.18 -1.43 -9.66
C VAL A 134 1.60 -2.01 -8.37
N LYS A 135 2.28 -1.79 -7.23
CA LYS A 135 1.87 -2.27 -5.90
C LYS A 135 2.06 -1.20 -4.83
N CYS A 136 1.54 -1.44 -3.62
CA CYS A 136 1.76 -0.61 -2.42
C CYS A 136 3.20 -0.67 -1.86
N THR A 137 4.16 -1.12 -2.68
CA THR A 137 5.53 -1.44 -2.26
C THR A 137 6.58 -0.55 -2.92
N GLU A 138 6.13 0.55 -3.48
CA GLU A 138 6.90 1.60 -4.14
C GLU A 138 6.98 2.85 -3.26
#